data_AF-A0AAV7AA73-F1
#
_entry.id   AF-A0AAV7AA73-F1
#
_cell.length_a   1.000
_cell.length_b   1.000
_cell.length_c   1.000
_cell.angle_alpha   90.00
_cell.angle_beta   90.00
_cell.angle_gamma   90.00
#
_symmetry.space_group_name_H-M   'P 1'
#
loop_
_entity.id
_entity.type
_entity.pdbx_description
1 polymer ?
#
loop_
_entity_poly.entity_id
_entity_poly.type
_entity_poly.pdbx_seq_one_letter_code
_entity_poly.pdbx_strand_id
1 'polypeptide(L)'
;MAFLLKELRFKVPWGHLAAKAWGSSEGRPILCLHGWLDNANTFDRLIPLLPQALGWQRFSIMAHSMGGVVGGVFASVFPEAVHHLILLDSYGFFPVHSNLLINHLKKAIVHYTRLEGANGAKVYTPEGAIQRLLDGNPSLTSDTAKVLLQRGTKPVDGGVVFSRDIRVTLNNSAPLSLEQCLQIMKSMQSNVHVILANEGIAADLMRGVYTDVGQTLLSGFKENLKGRFQSTVVDGNHFVHLNEPEKIAKIIVNQLHERPYTYSHL
;
A
#
# COMPACT_ATOMS: atom_id res chain seq x y z
N MET A 1 19.43 -17.13 -11.77
CA MET A 1 18.56 -17.32 -12.95
C MET A 1 17.72 -16.06 -13.07
N ALA A 2 17.84 -15.32 -14.17
CA ALA A 2 17.21 -14.00 -14.31
C ALA A 2 15.67 -14.12 -14.22
N PHE A 3 15.10 -13.32 -13.33
CA PHE A 3 13.71 -13.35 -12.90
C PHE A 3 12.78 -12.83 -14.01
N LEU A 4 11.71 -13.57 -14.34
CA LEU A 4 10.80 -13.17 -15.41
C LEU A 4 9.72 -12.24 -14.86
N LEU A 5 9.99 -10.94 -14.91
CA LEU A 5 8.99 -9.90 -14.77
C LEU A 5 8.09 -9.90 -16.02
N LYS A 6 6.79 -10.05 -15.82
CA LYS A 6 5.79 -9.94 -16.89
C LYS A 6 4.90 -8.71 -16.66
N GLU A 7 4.76 -7.90 -17.70
CA GLU A 7 3.80 -6.80 -17.75
C GLU A 7 2.42 -7.34 -18.15
N LEU A 8 1.39 -6.99 -17.37
CA LEU A 8 0.01 -7.39 -17.60
C LEU A 8 -0.87 -6.15 -17.83
N ARG A 9 -1.85 -6.30 -18.72
CA ARG A 9 -2.86 -5.27 -19.00
C ARG A 9 -4.24 -5.91 -19.07
N PHE A 10 -5.17 -5.40 -18.28
CA PHE A 10 -6.56 -5.85 -18.25
C PHE A 10 -7.46 -4.74 -18.79
N LYS A 11 -8.25 -5.04 -19.83
CA LYS A 11 -9.21 -4.09 -20.40
C LYS A 11 -10.43 -3.98 -19.47
N VAL A 12 -10.84 -2.77 -19.15
CA VAL A 12 -12.04 -2.45 -18.34
C VAL A 12 -12.87 -1.37 -19.04
N PRO A 13 -14.18 -1.20 -18.73
CA PRO A 13 -15.04 -0.25 -19.46
C PRO A 13 -14.53 1.19 -19.48
N TRP A 14 -13.75 1.59 -18.47
CA TRP A 14 -13.19 2.93 -18.31
C TRP A 14 -11.69 3.04 -18.63
N GLY A 15 -11.07 2.03 -19.27
CA GLY A 15 -9.66 2.08 -19.67
C GLY A 15 -8.93 0.73 -19.58
N HIS A 16 -7.74 0.74 -18.99
CA HIS A 16 -6.99 -0.48 -18.71
C HIS A 16 -6.36 -0.44 -17.32
N LEU A 17 -6.36 -1.56 -16.62
CA LEU A 17 -5.57 -1.77 -15.41
C LEU A 17 -4.21 -2.34 -15.84
N ALA A 18 -3.12 -1.69 -15.41
CA ALA A 18 -1.77 -2.17 -15.63
C ALA A 18 -1.27 -2.86 -14.35
N ALA A 19 -0.69 -4.05 -14.49
CA ALA A 19 -0.11 -4.79 -13.38
C ALA A 19 1.26 -5.37 -13.77
N LYS A 20 2.04 -5.74 -12.75
CA LYS A 20 3.29 -6.47 -12.90
C LYS A 20 3.12 -7.82 -12.22
N ALA A 21 3.57 -8.88 -12.89
CA ALA A 21 3.61 -10.22 -12.34
C ALA A 21 5.06 -10.71 -12.27
N TRP A 22 5.39 -11.36 -11.16
CA TRP A 22 6.69 -11.97 -10.92
C TRP A 22 6.51 -13.42 -10.50
N GLY A 23 7.51 -14.25 -10.76
CA GLY A 23 7.49 -15.67 -10.38
C GLY A 23 6.76 -16.57 -11.37
N SER A 24 6.58 -17.84 -10.99
CA SER A 24 5.93 -18.86 -11.83
C SER A 24 4.41 -18.67 -11.90
N SER A 25 3.81 -18.90 -13.06
CA SER A 25 2.34 -19.01 -13.22
C SER A 25 1.74 -20.21 -12.47
N GLU A 26 2.58 -21.22 -12.19
CA GLU A 26 2.22 -22.39 -11.39
C GLU A 26 2.37 -22.14 -9.88
N GLY A 27 2.98 -21.00 -9.52
CA GLY A 27 3.06 -20.51 -8.14
C GLY A 27 1.75 -19.90 -7.68
N ARG A 28 1.56 -19.71 -6.36
CA ARG A 28 0.28 -19.22 -5.84
C ARG A 28 0.25 -17.69 -5.80
N PRO A 29 -0.87 -17.04 -6.15
CA PRO A 29 -0.89 -15.61 -6.40
C PRO A 29 -0.77 -14.79 -5.11
N ILE A 30 0.06 -13.74 -5.16
CA ILE A 30 0.14 -12.66 -4.16
C ILE A 30 -0.28 -11.39 -4.87
N LEU A 31 -1.29 -10.68 -4.33
CA LEU A 31 -1.73 -9.40 -4.89
C LEU A 31 -1.07 -8.25 -4.09
N CYS A 32 -0.14 -7.56 -4.75
CA CYS A 32 0.54 -6.40 -4.17
C CYS A 32 -0.21 -5.12 -4.54
N LEU A 33 -0.61 -4.34 -3.52
CA LEU A 33 -1.37 -3.09 -3.70
C LEU A 33 -0.52 -1.88 -3.29
N HIS A 34 -0.30 -0.97 -4.24
CA HIS A 34 0.50 0.23 -4.01
C HIS A 34 -0.33 1.35 -3.36
N GLY A 35 0.37 2.31 -2.74
CA GLY A 35 -0.24 3.50 -2.16
C GLY A 35 -0.61 4.59 -3.16
N TRP A 36 -0.79 5.82 -2.66
CA TRP A 36 -1.21 7.02 -3.41
C TRP A 36 -0.35 7.36 -4.64
N LEU A 37 0.88 6.85 -4.69
CA LEU A 37 1.78 7.01 -5.83
C LEU A 37 1.40 6.14 -7.04
N ASP A 38 0.38 5.28 -6.89
CA ASP A 38 -0.34 4.58 -7.97
C ASP A 38 0.56 3.76 -8.91
N ASN A 39 1.50 3.00 -8.35
CA ASN A 39 2.51 2.33 -9.16
C ASN A 39 3.01 0.99 -8.61
N ALA A 40 2.92 -0.06 -9.42
CA ALA A 40 3.44 -1.39 -9.12
C ALA A 40 4.97 -1.45 -8.93
N ASN A 41 5.73 -0.45 -9.44
CA ASN A 41 7.18 -0.36 -9.24
C ASN A 41 7.59 -0.22 -7.77
N THR A 42 6.66 0.17 -6.89
CA THR A 42 6.87 0.17 -5.44
C THR A 42 7.39 -1.19 -4.92
N PHE A 43 7.11 -2.28 -5.64
CA PHE A 43 7.50 -3.64 -5.25
C PHE A 43 8.73 -4.18 -5.99
N ASP A 44 9.32 -3.42 -6.92
CA ASP A 44 10.43 -3.89 -7.79
C ASP A 44 11.69 -4.26 -7.02
N ARG A 45 11.96 -3.53 -5.94
CA ARG A 45 13.13 -3.75 -5.09
C ARG A 45 12.90 -4.87 -4.09
N LEU A 46 11.65 -5.08 -3.68
CA LEU A 46 11.28 -6.02 -2.62
C LEU A 46 11.06 -7.43 -3.16
N ILE A 47 10.31 -7.58 -4.25
CA ILE A 47 9.91 -8.88 -4.78
C ILE A 47 11.09 -9.80 -5.13
N PRO A 48 12.21 -9.33 -5.72
CA PRO A 48 13.37 -10.18 -6.00
C PRO A 48 14.00 -10.82 -4.75
N LEU A 49 13.70 -10.29 -3.56
CA LEU A 49 14.20 -10.78 -2.28
C LEU A 49 13.26 -11.84 -1.64
N LEU A 50 12.09 -12.12 -2.25
CA LEU A 50 11.10 -13.07 -1.73
C LEU A 50 11.20 -14.45 -2.43
N PRO A 51 11.06 -15.57 -1.70
CA PRO A 51 11.07 -16.91 -2.29
C PRO A 51 9.78 -17.24 -3.06
N GLN A 52 9.89 -17.91 -4.22
CA GLN A 52 8.78 -18.13 -5.17
C GLN A 52 7.77 -19.23 -4.78
N ALA A 53 8.11 -20.12 -3.84
CA ALA A 53 7.31 -21.30 -3.55
C ALA A 53 6.47 -21.11 -2.28
N LEU A 54 5.39 -20.33 -2.37
CA LEU A 54 4.45 -20.18 -1.26
C LEU A 54 3.12 -20.80 -1.65
N GLY A 55 2.94 -22.04 -1.22
CA GLY A 55 1.78 -22.84 -1.52
C GLY A 55 0.54 -22.50 -0.69
N TRP A 56 -0.24 -21.44 -1.01
CA TRP A 56 -1.59 -21.16 -0.43
C TRP A 56 -2.82 -21.03 -1.38
N GLN A 57 -3.93 -21.73 -1.07
CA GLN A 57 -5.17 -21.64 -1.87
C GLN A 57 -5.91 -20.29 -1.73
N ARG A 58 -5.56 -19.53 -0.69
CA ARG A 58 -5.90 -18.12 -0.50
C ARG A 58 -4.72 -17.25 -0.93
N PHE A 59 -4.95 -16.05 -1.44
CA PHE A 59 -3.84 -15.15 -1.76
C PHE A 59 -3.41 -14.34 -0.53
N SER A 60 -2.18 -13.86 -0.52
CA SER A 60 -1.72 -12.91 0.49
C SER A 60 -1.67 -11.50 -0.09
N ILE A 61 -1.88 -10.50 0.77
CA ILE A 61 -1.77 -9.09 0.44
C ILE A 61 -0.53 -8.54 1.15
N MET A 62 0.32 -7.87 0.39
CA MET A 62 1.37 -7.01 0.93
C MET A 62 1.12 -5.60 0.41
N ALA A 63 1.03 -4.64 1.33
CA ALA A 63 0.54 -3.33 0.96
C ALA A 63 1.14 -2.21 1.80
N HIS A 64 1.48 -1.10 1.13
CA HIS A 64 2.11 0.07 1.72
C HIS A 64 1.13 1.24 1.82
N SER A 65 1.19 2.00 2.92
CA SER A 65 0.47 3.28 3.06
C SER A 65 -1.04 3.16 2.73
N MET A 66 -1.54 3.92 1.76
CA MET A 66 -2.91 3.82 1.23
C MET A 66 -3.27 2.42 0.71
N GLY A 67 -2.32 1.71 0.09
CA GLY A 67 -2.53 0.33 -0.32
C GLY A 67 -2.82 -0.56 0.90
N GLY A 68 -2.18 -0.26 2.03
CA GLY A 68 -2.49 -0.90 3.31
C GLY A 68 -3.93 -0.67 3.75
N VAL A 69 -4.45 0.55 3.60
CA VAL A 69 -5.87 0.87 3.88
C VAL A 69 -6.80 0.05 3.00
N VAL A 70 -6.53 -0.01 1.70
CA VAL A 70 -7.31 -0.83 0.75
C VAL A 70 -7.23 -2.31 1.12
N GLY A 71 -6.02 -2.80 1.43
CA GLY A 71 -5.76 -4.19 1.81
C GLY A 71 -6.47 -4.58 3.11
N GLY A 72 -6.48 -3.72 4.13
CA GLY A 72 -7.16 -3.95 5.41
C GLY A 72 -8.68 -3.99 5.27
N VAL A 73 -9.27 -3.07 4.49
CA VAL A 73 -10.70 -3.11 4.18
C VAL A 73 -11.04 -4.37 3.36
N PHE A 74 -10.28 -4.66 2.32
CA PHE A 74 -10.51 -5.85 1.48
C PHE A 74 -10.43 -7.15 2.30
N ALA A 75 -9.39 -7.32 3.11
CA ALA A 75 -9.21 -8.49 3.97
C ALA A 75 -10.29 -8.62 5.07
N SER A 76 -10.99 -7.52 5.37
CA SER A 76 -12.14 -7.54 6.28
C SER A 76 -13.43 -7.93 5.55
N VAL A 77 -13.64 -7.43 4.33
CA VAL A 77 -14.85 -7.69 3.54
C VAL A 77 -14.85 -9.09 2.92
N PHE A 78 -13.69 -9.59 2.51
CA PHE A 78 -13.48 -10.92 1.92
C PHE A 78 -12.48 -11.75 2.74
N PRO A 79 -12.81 -12.05 4.02
CA PRO A 79 -11.85 -12.65 4.95
C PRO A 79 -11.40 -14.06 4.54
N GLU A 80 -12.23 -14.79 3.79
CA GLU A 80 -11.92 -16.10 3.22
C GLU A 80 -10.90 -16.03 2.08
N ALA A 81 -10.71 -14.88 1.44
CA ALA A 81 -9.84 -14.74 0.28
C ALA A 81 -8.37 -14.49 0.67
N VAL A 82 -8.12 -13.92 1.85
CA VAL A 82 -6.80 -13.38 2.24
C VAL A 82 -6.13 -14.22 3.33
N HIS A 83 -4.98 -14.82 3.01
CA HIS A 83 -4.19 -15.63 3.95
C HIS A 83 -3.34 -14.79 4.90
N HIS A 84 -2.40 -14.01 4.37
CA HIS A 84 -1.63 -13.03 5.12
C HIS A 84 -1.96 -11.62 4.63
N LEU A 85 -2.02 -10.66 5.55
CA LEU A 85 -2.03 -9.23 5.28
C LEU A 85 -0.79 -8.62 5.93
N ILE A 86 0.17 -8.20 5.09
CA ILE A 86 1.41 -7.56 5.53
C ILE A 86 1.31 -6.07 5.22
N LEU A 87 1.28 -5.26 6.25
CA LEU A 87 1.11 -3.81 6.18
C LEU A 87 2.46 -3.13 6.40
N LEU A 88 2.91 -2.40 5.37
CA LEU A 88 4.17 -1.66 5.39
C LEU A 88 3.88 -0.20 5.67
N ASP A 89 4.30 0.25 6.85
CA ASP A 89 4.08 1.58 7.41
C ASP A 89 2.65 2.08 7.20
N SER A 90 1.69 1.28 7.70
CA SER A 90 0.24 1.49 7.57
C SER A 90 -0.51 0.72 8.67
N TYR A 91 -1.61 1.27 9.18
CA TYR A 91 -2.51 0.58 10.13
C TYR A 91 -3.61 -0.24 9.46
N GLY A 92 -3.62 -0.35 8.13
CA GLY A 92 -4.67 -1.08 7.41
C GLY A 92 -6.03 -0.37 7.36
N PHE A 93 -6.19 0.73 8.09
CA PHE A 93 -7.39 1.56 8.11
C PHE A 93 -6.99 3.04 8.25
N PHE A 94 -7.82 3.94 7.72
CA PHE A 94 -7.63 5.39 7.82
C PHE A 94 -8.95 6.06 8.19
N PRO A 95 -9.35 6.01 9.47
CA PRO A 95 -10.60 6.60 9.91
C PRO A 95 -10.53 8.12 9.99
N VAL A 96 -11.68 8.77 9.85
CA VAL A 96 -11.85 10.20 10.12
C VAL A 96 -12.70 10.35 11.38
N HIS A 97 -12.24 11.16 12.34
CA HIS A 97 -13.07 11.49 13.51
C HIS A 97 -14.34 12.21 13.06
N SER A 98 -15.48 11.85 13.64
CA SER A 98 -16.80 12.36 13.22
C SER A 98 -16.88 13.89 13.30
N ASN A 99 -16.19 14.53 14.24
CA ASN A 99 -16.11 15.99 14.36
C ASN A 99 -15.34 16.67 13.20
N LEU A 100 -14.49 15.92 12.48
CA LEU A 100 -13.75 16.40 11.30
C LEU A 100 -14.45 16.06 9.99
N LEU A 101 -15.53 15.28 10.02
CA LEU A 101 -16.22 14.77 8.83
C LEU A 101 -16.63 15.89 7.87
N ILE A 102 -17.30 16.94 8.35
CA ILE A 102 -17.77 18.05 7.51
C ILE A 102 -16.59 18.76 6.83
N ASN A 103 -15.49 18.97 7.55
CA ASN A 103 -14.29 19.59 6.98
C ASN A 103 -13.62 18.68 5.94
N HIS A 104 -13.60 17.37 6.17
CA HIS A 104 -13.08 16.39 5.22
C HIS A 104 -13.92 16.35 3.94
N LEU A 105 -15.24 16.28 4.06
CA LEU A 105 -16.18 16.29 2.92
C LEU A 105 -16.08 17.60 2.13
N LYS A 106 -16.04 18.74 2.81
CA LYS A 106 -15.85 20.04 2.16
C LYS A 106 -14.54 20.09 1.37
N LYS A 107 -13.43 19.62 1.96
CA LYS A 107 -12.13 19.53 1.28
C LYS A 107 -12.19 18.61 0.06
N ALA A 108 -12.83 17.44 0.18
CA ALA A 108 -13.01 16.52 -0.94
C ALA A 108 -13.78 17.20 -2.07
N ILE A 109 -14.99 17.73 -1.83
CA ILE A 109 -15.84 18.37 -2.84
C ILE A 109 -15.10 19.53 -3.53
N VAL A 110 -14.48 20.43 -2.78
CA VAL A 110 -13.72 21.56 -3.34
C VAL A 110 -12.56 21.06 -4.21
N HIS A 111 -11.89 19.98 -3.81
CA HIS A 111 -10.81 19.40 -4.60
C HIS A 111 -11.32 18.77 -5.91
N TYR A 112 -12.46 18.05 -5.87
CA TYR A 112 -13.13 17.54 -7.07
C TYR A 112 -13.46 18.68 -8.06
N THR A 113 -14.13 19.74 -7.59
CA THR A 113 -14.50 20.89 -8.44
C THR A 113 -13.29 21.57 -9.08
N ARG A 114 -12.16 21.66 -8.37
CA ARG A 114 -10.92 22.23 -8.92
C ARG A 114 -10.32 21.37 -10.03
N LEU A 115 -10.42 20.04 -9.92
CA LEU A 115 -9.89 19.13 -10.95
C LEU A 115 -10.77 19.08 -12.20
N GLU A 116 -12.09 19.25 -12.08
CA GLU A 116 -12.98 19.36 -13.24
C GLU A 116 -12.63 20.56 -14.14
N GLY A 117 -12.10 21.64 -13.56
CA GLY A 117 -11.63 22.82 -14.29
C GLY A 117 -10.17 22.74 -14.78
N ALA A 118 -9.42 21.69 -14.43
CA ALA A 118 -8.00 21.57 -14.77
C ALA A 118 -7.81 20.89 -16.13
N ASN A 119 -7.21 21.60 -17.09
CA ASN A 119 -6.90 21.06 -18.42
C ASN A 119 -5.40 20.83 -18.62
N GLY A 120 -5.06 19.65 -19.13
CA GLY A 120 -3.72 19.30 -19.63
C GLY A 120 -2.74 18.81 -18.57
N ALA A 121 -1.98 17.76 -18.91
CA ALA A 121 -0.87 17.31 -18.08
C ALA A 121 0.35 18.23 -18.29
N LYS A 122 0.88 18.80 -17.21
CA LYS A 122 2.13 19.58 -17.27
C LYS A 122 3.28 18.67 -17.73
N VAL A 123 4.03 19.12 -18.74
CA VAL A 123 5.25 18.47 -19.23
C VAL A 123 6.43 18.89 -18.35
N TYR A 124 7.24 17.93 -17.96
CA TYR A 124 8.44 18.09 -17.15
C TYR A 124 9.66 17.56 -17.90
N THR A 125 10.84 18.08 -17.61
CA THR A 125 12.08 17.34 -17.90
C THR A 125 12.15 16.10 -16.99
N PRO A 126 12.91 15.04 -17.34
CA PRO A 126 13.11 13.90 -16.46
C PRO A 126 13.58 14.29 -15.05
N GLU A 127 14.53 15.22 -14.96
CA GLU A 127 15.04 15.76 -13.70
C GLU A 127 13.97 16.57 -12.96
N GLY A 128 13.18 17.35 -13.70
CA GLY A 128 12.05 18.10 -13.15
C GLY A 128 10.95 17.19 -12.58
N ALA A 129 10.74 16.02 -13.19
CA ALA A 129 9.81 15.02 -12.66
C ALA A 129 10.33 14.37 -11.36
N ILE A 130 11.64 14.10 -11.28
CA ILE A 130 12.32 13.65 -10.04
C ILE A 130 12.13 14.71 -8.96
N GLN A 131 12.50 15.95 -9.22
CA GLN A 131 12.37 17.04 -8.25
C GLN A 131 10.92 17.19 -7.78
N ARG A 132 9.97 17.20 -8.71
CA ARG A 132 8.54 17.31 -8.39
C ARG A 132 8.06 16.18 -7.49
N LEU A 133 8.56 14.96 -7.67
CA LEU A 133 8.22 13.80 -6.82
C LEU A 133 8.82 13.95 -5.42
N LEU A 134 10.08 14.37 -5.32
CA LEU A 134 10.78 14.60 -4.05
C LEU A 134 10.16 15.76 -3.25
N ASP A 135 9.77 16.85 -3.91
CA ASP A 135 9.10 18.00 -3.26
C ASP A 135 7.80 17.59 -2.55
N GLY A 136 7.07 16.62 -3.13
CA GLY A 136 5.84 16.10 -2.53
C GLY A 136 6.07 14.98 -1.51
N ASN A 137 7.27 14.41 -1.45
CA ASN A 137 7.59 13.21 -0.68
C ASN A 137 9.03 13.30 -0.15
N PRO A 138 9.29 14.15 0.86
CA PRO A 138 10.66 14.46 1.30
C PRO A 138 11.41 13.25 1.88
N SER A 139 10.71 12.17 2.24
CA SER A 139 11.31 10.92 2.73
C SER A 139 11.78 9.99 1.60
N LEU A 140 11.52 10.31 0.33
CA LEU A 140 12.09 9.58 -0.80
C LEU A 140 13.53 10.04 -1.06
N THR A 141 14.33 9.12 -1.59
CA THR A 141 15.66 9.41 -2.13
C THR A 141 15.60 9.63 -3.65
N SER A 142 16.60 10.28 -4.23
CA SER A 142 16.66 10.46 -5.69
C SER A 142 16.64 9.12 -6.44
N ASP A 143 17.31 8.10 -5.91
CA ASP A 143 17.37 6.78 -6.56
C ASP A 143 16.04 6.03 -6.48
N THR A 144 15.30 6.14 -5.37
CA THR A 144 13.95 5.57 -5.28
C THR A 144 12.95 6.34 -6.14
N ALA A 145 13.09 7.67 -6.23
CA ALA A 145 12.31 8.49 -7.15
C ALA A 145 12.51 8.04 -8.62
N LYS A 146 13.76 7.77 -9.05
CA LYS A 146 14.04 7.21 -10.38
C LYS A 146 13.31 5.88 -10.61
N VAL A 147 13.35 4.95 -9.64
CA VAL A 147 12.65 3.66 -9.74
C VAL A 147 11.14 3.85 -9.88
N LEU A 148 10.54 4.75 -9.11
CA LEU A 148 9.12 5.05 -9.20
C LEU A 148 8.76 5.68 -10.56
N LEU A 149 9.57 6.62 -11.06
CA LEU A 149 9.25 7.35 -12.29
C LEU A 149 9.39 6.53 -13.57
N GLN A 150 10.10 5.40 -13.54
CA GLN A 150 10.13 4.43 -14.67
C GLN A 150 8.72 3.99 -15.10
N ARG A 151 7.76 3.95 -14.18
CA ARG A 151 6.33 3.72 -14.47
C ARG A 151 5.43 4.89 -14.09
N GLY A 152 5.93 5.81 -13.27
CA GLY A 152 5.21 7.01 -12.84
C GLY A 152 5.17 8.10 -13.91
N THR A 153 5.90 7.95 -15.01
CA THR A 153 5.92 8.89 -16.14
C THR A 153 5.76 8.20 -17.49
N LYS A 154 5.35 8.96 -18.49
CA LYS A 154 5.34 8.57 -19.91
C LYS A 154 6.04 9.64 -20.73
N PRO A 155 6.85 9.27 -21.73
CA PRO A 155 7.48 10.22 -22.63
C PRO A 155 6.43 10.92 -23.50
N VAL A 156 6.64 12.20 -23.77
CA VAL A 156 5.88 13.06 -24.69
C VAL A 156 6.85 13.98 -25.42
N ASP A 157 6.36 14.70 -26.44
CA ASP A 157 7.18 15.74 -27.05
C ASP A 157 7.59 16.80 -26.00
N GLY A 158 8.87 17.18 -26.00
CA GLY A 158 9.43 18.12 -25.01
C GLY A 158 9.68 17.57 -23.60
N GLY A 159 9.45 16.28 -23.30
CA GLY A 159 9.84 15.69 -22.01
C GLY A 159 9.00 14.50 -21.55
N VAL A 160 8.56 14.54 -20.29
CA VAL A 160 7.73 13.50 -19.67
C VAL A 160 6.52 14.11 -18.99
N VAL A 161 5.43 13.35 -18.92
CA VAL A 161 4.28 13.66 -18.07
C VAL A 161 4.05 12.52 -17.09
N PHE A 162 3.46 12.80 -15.94
CA PHE A 162 3.06 11.73 -15.03
C PHE A 162 2.00 10.83 -15.69
N SER A 163 2.14 9.52 -15.51
CA SER A 163 1.30 8.50 -16.15
C SER A 163 -0.02 8.24 -15.41
N ARG A 164 -0.08 8.57 -14.11
CA ARG A 164 -1.26 8.40 -13.26
C ARG A 164 -2.39 9.37 -13.62
N ASP A 165 -3.61 8.95 -13.34
CA ASP A 165 -4.77 9.85 -13.37
C ASP A 165 -4.72 10.81 -12.17
N ILE A 166 -4.88 12.11 -12.41
CA ILE A 166 -4.83 13.12 -11.34
C ILE A 166 -5.95 12.92 -10.30
N ARG A 167 -7.05 12.26 -10.67
CA ARG A 167 -8.17 11.95 -9.78
C ARG A 167 -7.81 10.93 -8.71
N VAL A 168 -6.75 10.15 -8.89
CA VAL A 168 -6.21 9.29 -7.80
C VAL A 168 -5.71 10.12 -6.63
N THR A 169 -5.40 11.40 -6.85
CA THR A 169 -5.04 12.33 -5.77
C THR A 169 -6.24 12.95 -5.03
N LEU A 170 -7.45 12.50 -5.32
CA LEU A 170 -8.63 12.98 -4.63
C LEU A 170 -8.82 12.26 -3.30
N ASN A 171 -9.24 13.04 -2.30
CA ASN A 171 -9.58 12.46 -1.01
C ASN A 171 -10.87 11.64 -1.13
N ASN A 172 -10.94 10.56 -0.36
CA ASN A 172 -12.15 9.75 -0.23
C ASN A 172 -13.33 10.63 0.24
N SER A 173 -14.40 10.67 -0.53
CA SER A 173 -15.64 11.42 -0.23
C SER A 173 -16.56 10.70 0.76
N ALA A 174 -16.24 9.47 1.16
CA ALA A 174 -16.98 8.71 2.17
C ALA A 174 -15.99 8.02 3.14
N PRO A 175 -15.32 8.77 4.02
CA PRO A 175 -14.42 8.18 5.00
C PRO A 175 -15.20 7.37 6.04
N LEU A 176 -14.57 6.33 6.58
CA LEU A 176 -15.11 5.56 7.69
C LEU A 176 -14.77 6.23 9.03
N SER A 177 -15.64 6.09 10.02
CA SER A 177 -15.31 6.42 11.41
C SER A 177 -14.39 5.35 12.01
N LEU A 178 -13.72 5.67 13.13
CA LEU A 178 -12.90 4.69 13.86
C LEU A 178 -13.75 3.49 14.31
N GLU A 179 -14.96 3.73 14.80
CA GLU A 179 -15.91 2.69 15.20
C GLU A 179 -16.26 1.77 14.03
N GLN A 180 -16.54 2.33 12.85
CA GLN A 180 -16.81 1.54 11.64
C GLN A 180 -15.60 0.71 11.24
N CYS A 181 -14.39 1.27 11.28
CA CYS A 181 -13.15 0.53 11.01
C CYS A 181 -12.97 -0.64 11.97
N LEU A 182 -13.18 -0.44 13.28
CA LEU A 182 -13.09 -1.50 14.28
C LEU A 182 -14.18 -2.56 14.08
N GLN A 183 -15.39 -2.15 13.68
CA GLN A 183 -16.48 -3.08 13.43
C GLN A 183 -16.22 -3.98 12.23
N ILE A 184 -15.74 -3.43 11.11
CA ILE A 184 -15.39 -4.25 9.94
C ILE A 184 -14.14 -5.10 10.21
N MET A 185 -13.16 -4.60 10.97
CA MET A 185 -11.96 -5.36 11.32
C MET A 185 -12.28 -6.70 12.01
N LYS A 186 -13.40 -6.79 12.74
CA LYS A 186 -13.84 -8.01 13.44
C LYS A 186 -14.03 -9.22 12.52
N SER A 187 -14.42 -9.03 11.26
CA SER A 187 -14.59 -10.16 10.32
C SER A 187 -13.27 -10.73 9.81
N MET A 188 -12.13 -10.05 10.03
CA MET A 188 -10.86 -10.42 9.43
C MET A 188 -10.33 -11.78 9.91
N GLN A 189 -10.00 -12.65 8.96
CA GLN A 189 -9.48 -14.01 9.21
C GLN A 189 -8.00 -14.18 8.86
N SER A 190 -7.38 -13.19 8.24
CA SER A 190 -5.97 -13.23 7.84
C SER A 190 -5.00 -13.27 9.03
N ASN A 191 -3.78 -13.76 8.78
CA ASN A 191 -2.64 -13.49 9.64
C ASN A 191 -2.10 -12.09 9.30
N VAL A 192 -2.11 -11.18 10.27
CA VAL A 192 -1.78 -9.76 10.05
C VAL A 192 -0.41 -9.45 10.65
N HIS A 193 0.45 -8.82 9.85
CA HIS A 193 1.70 -8.25 10.34
C HIS A 193 1.75 -6.76 9.99
N VAL A 194 1.75 -5.91 11.01
CA VAL A 194 1.96 -4.47 10.86
C VAL A 194 3.44 -4.16 11.09
N ILE A 195 4.14 -3.73 10.05
CA ILE A 195 5.55 -3.32 10.10
C ILE A 195 5.59 -1.79 9.98
N LEU A 196 5.94 -1.10 11.06
CA LEU A 196 5.99 0.36 11.12
C LEU A 196 7.42 0.86 11.10
N ALA A 197 7.67 1.99 10.46
CA ALA A 197 8.96 2.64 10.46
C ALA A 197 8.99 3.74 11.54
N ASN A 198 10.05 3.80 12.36
CA ASN A 198 10.14 4.72 13.49
C ASN A 198 10.14 6.21 13.10
N GLU A 199 10.56 6.55 11.88
CA GLU A 199 10.46 7.88 11.27
C GLU A 199 9.32 7.97 10.23
N GLY A 200 8.48 6.93 10.13
CA GLY A 200 7.30 6.86 9.28
C GLY A 200 6.02 7.26 10.02
N ILE A 201 4.92 6.57 9.72
CA ILE A 201 3.61 6.80 10.37
C ILE A 201 3.68 6.50 11.88
N ALA A 202 4.61 5.66 12.37
CA ALA A 202 4.80 5.52 13.82
C ALA A 202 5.37 6.78 14.47
N ALA A 203 6.09 7.64 13.74
CA ALA A 203 6.52 8.93 14.27
C ALA A 203 5.32 9.84 14.59
N ASP A 204 4.21 9.72 13.85
CA ASP A 204 2.98 10.47 14.11
C ASP A 204 2.27 10.00 15.40
N LEU A 205 2.48 8.73 15.80
CA LEU A 205 2.13 8.26 17.15
C LEU A 205 3.09 8.79 18.20
N MET A 206 4.40 8.82 17.95
CA MET A 206 5.32 9.33 18.96
C MET A 206 5.20 10.86 19.15
N ARG A 207 4.60 11.57 18.17
CA ARG A 207 4.41 13.03 18.15
C ARG A 207 3.00 13.52 18.53
N GLY A 208 2.08 12.64 18.92
CA GLY A 208 0.78 13.06 19.48
C GLY A 208 -0.29 13.54 18.48
N VAL A 209 -0.07 13.43 17.16
CA VAL A 209 -1.00 13.97 16.14
C VAL A 209 -2.11 12.97 15.80
N TYR A 210 -1.85 11.66 15.99
CA TYR A 210 -2.80 10.55 15.77
C TYR A 210 -2.63 9.38 16.78
N THR A 211 -2.04 9.64 17.95
CA THR A 211 -1.69 8.63 18.97
C THR A 211 -2.82 7.65 19.24
N ASP A 212 -4.01 8.17 19.48
CA ASP A 212 -5.12 7.39 20.00
C ASP A 212 -5.68 6.47 18.92
N VAL A 213 -5.73 6.93 17.67
CA VAL A 213 -6.25 6.16 16.54
C VAL A 213 -5.35 4.98 16.22
N GLY A 214 -4.04 5.23 16.05
CA GLY A 214 -3.09 4.16 15.72
C GLY A 214 -3.05 3.08 16.81
N GLN A 215 -2.97 3.49 18.08
CA GLN A 215 -3.01 2.56 19.22
C GLN A 215 -4.32 1.79 19.26
N THR A 216 -5.45 2.46 19.05
CA THR A 216 -6.76 1.79 19.06
C THR A 216 -6.87 0.77 17.93
N LEU A 217 -6.36 1.06 16.73
CA LEU A 217 -6.36 0.10 15.61
C LEU A 217 -5.46 -1.11 15.90
N LEU A 218 -4.24 -0.88 16.44
CA LEU A 218 -3.34 -1.98 16.83
C LEU A 218 -3.95 -2.85 17.94
N SER A 219 -4.60 -2.24 18.94
CA SER A 219 -5.33 -2.96 19.99
C SER A 219 -6.51 -3.74 19.41
N GLY A 220 -7.27 -3.15 18.48
CA GLY A 220 -8.36 -3.83 17.78
C GLY A 220 -7.88 -5.08 17.03
N PHE A 221 -6.75 -5.00 16.32
CA PHE A 221 -6.15 -6.18 15.70
C PHE A 221 -5.73 -7.22 16.73
N LYS A 222 -5.06 -6.81 17.80
CA LYS A 222 -4.59 -7.71 18.87
C LYS A 222 -5.74 -8.46 19.53
N GLU A 223 -6.83 -7.76 19.85
CA GLU A 223 -8.02 -8.35 20.48
C GLU A 223 -8.74 -9.31 19.52
N ASN A 224 -8.94 -8.90 18.26
CA ASN A 224 -9.70 -9.68 17.30
C ASN A 224 -8.93 -10.91 16.78
N LEU A 225 -7.65 -10.75 16.47
CA LEU A 225 -6.86 -11.76 15.77
C LEU A 225 -6.01 -12.62 16.72
N LYS A 226 -5.76 -12.14 17.95
CA LYS A 226 -4.98 -12.85 18.97
C LYS A 226 -3.62 -13.30 18.41
N GLY A 227 -3.31 -14.60 18.45
CA GLY A 227 -2.06 -15.16 17.93
C GLY A 227 -1.86 -15.05 16.42
N ARG A 228 -2.83 -14.50 15.67
CA ARG A 228 -2.71 -14.20 14.23
C ARG A 228 -2.26 -12.76 13.94
N PHE A 229 -2.00 -11.95 14.96
CA PHE A 229 -1.52 -10.57 14.81
C PHE A 229 -0.11 -10.37 15.37
N GLN A 230 0.72 -9.68 14.60
CA GLN A 230 2.04 -9.20 15.01
C GLN A 230 2.21 -7.73 14.61
N SER A 231 2.94 -6.98 15.43
CA SER A 231 3.38 -5.63 15.11
C SER A 231 4.88 -5.48 15.38
N THR A 232 5.62 -4.89 14.45
CA THR A 232 7.06 -4.66 14.58
C THR A 232 7.38 -3.24 14.16
N VAL A 233 8.23 -2.56 14.93
CA VAL A 233 8.81 -1.27 14.56
C VAL A 233 10.23 -1.50 14.04
N VAL A 234 10.57 -0.88 12.91
CA VAL A 234 11.89 -0.94 12.29
C VAL A 234 12.48 0.47 12.13
N ASP A 235 13.81 0.54 12.05
CA ASP A 235 14.49 1.79 11.74
C ASP A 235 14.29 2.19 10.27
N GLY A 236 13.87 3.43 10.05
CA GLY A 236 13.70 3.98 8.71
C GLY A 236 12.49 4.91 8.63
N ASN A 237 12.23 5.41 7.42
CA ASN A 237 11.13 6.32 7.16
C ASN A 237 9.92 5.62 6.50
N HIS A 238 8.89 6.40 6.15
CA HIS A 238 7.66 5.89 5.51
C HIS A 238 7.88 4.98 4.29
N PHE A 239 9.01 5.17 3.60
CA PHE A 239 9.40 4.41 2.42
C PHE A 239 10.53 3.40 2.73
N VAL A 240 10.63 2.89 3.97
CA VAL A 240 11.66 1.90 4.35
C VAL A 240 11.73 0.71 3.39
N HIS A 241 10.58 0.24 2.89
CA HIS A 241 10.49 -0.83 1.90
C HIS A 241 11.09 -0.50 0.52
N LEU A 242 11.32 0.78 0.21
CA LEU A 242 11.99 1.26 -1.01
C LEU A 242 13.42 1.71 -0.75
N ASN A 243 13.64 2.46 0.33
CA ASN A 243 14.94 3.04 0.67
C ASN A 243 15.90 2.00 1.26
N GLU A 244 15.40 1.10 2.12
CA GLU A 244 16.19 0.16 2.92
C GLU A 244 15.45 -1.21 3.03
N PRO A 245 15.08 -1.84 1.89
CA PRO A 245 14.23 -3.04 1.85
C PRO A 245 14.80 -4.23 2.64
N GLU A 246 16.12 -4.32 2.77
CA GLU A 246 16.82 -5.37 3.52
C GLU A 246 16.42 -5.41 5.00
N LYS A 247 16.03 -4.26 5.59
CA LYS A 247 15.59 -4.17 6.99
C LYS A 247 14.29 -4.91 7.25
N ILE A 248 13.42 -5.01 6.25
CA ILE A 248 12.08 -5.62 6.39
C ILE A 248 11.95 -6.95 5.66
N ALA A 249 12.80 -7.25 4.67
CA ALA A 249 12.71 -8.45 3.85
C ALA A 249 12.70 -9.73 4.70
N LYS A 250 13.59 -9.84 5.69
CA LYS A 250 13.66 -11.02 6.56
C LYS A 250 12.40 -11.22 7.40
N ILE A 251 11.83 -10.12 7.90
CA ILE A 251 10.59 -10.13 8.70
C ILE A 251 9.44 -10.68 7.84
N ILE A 252 9.31 -10.16 6.62
CA ILE A 252 8.32 -10.57 5.65
C ILE A 252 8.47 -12.05 5.28
N VAL A 253 9.70 -12.48 4.96
CA VAL A 253 9.99 -13.86 4.57
C VAL A 253 9.65 -14.83 5.70
N ASN A 254 10.02 -14.51 6.95
CA ASN A 254 9.66 -15.33 8.11
C ASN A 254 8.14 -15.46 8.26
N GLN A 255 7.40 -14.35 8.19
CA GLN A 255 5.94 -14.34 8.27
C GLN A 255 5.29 -15.17 7.16
N LEU A 256 5.86 -15.12 5.95
CA LEU A 256 5.41 -15.93 4.83
C LEU A 256 5.81 -17.42 4.95
N HIS A 257 6.72 -17.78 5.85
CA HIS A 257 7.15 -19.18 6.05
C HIS A 257 6.65 -19.83 7.34
N GLU A 258 6.13 -19.06 8.30
CA GLU A 258 5.85 -19.53 9.67
C GLU A 258 4.82 -20.68 9.79
N ARG A 259 4.17 -21.16 8.71
CA ARG A 259 3.41 -22.44 8.73
C ARG A 259 3.43 -23.21 7.40
N PRO A 260 3.94 -24.45 7.36
CA PRO A 260 3.43 -25.46 6.44
C PRO A 260 2.04 -25.92 6.93
N TYR A 261 1.02 -25.86 6.08
CA TYR A 261 -0.29 -26.43 6.43
C TYR A 261 -0.27 -27.95 6.28
N THR A 262 -0.61 -28.64 7.36
CA THR A 262 -1.24 -29.96 7.31
C THR A 262 -2.64 -29.81 6.71
N TYR A 263 -2.87 -30.46 5.58
CA TYR A 263 -4.21 -30.62 5.01
C TYR A 263 -5.00 -31.58 5.91
N SER A 264 -6.09 -31.11 6.53
CA SER A 264 -7.23 -31.98 6.78
C SER A 264 -8.23 -31.73 5.67
N HIS A 265 -8.36 -32.71 4.77
CA HIS A 265 -9.35 -32.71 3.70
C HIS A 265 -10.75 -32.43 4.26
N LEU A 266 -11.45 -31.47 3.67
CA LEU A 266 -12.91 -31.37 3.61
C LEU A 266 -13.29 -31.09 2.16
#